data_AF-A0A936JNQ6-F1
#
_entry.id   AF-A0A936JNQ6-F1
#
_cell.length_a   1.000
_cell.length_b   1.000
_cell.length_c   1.000
_cell.angle_alpha   90.00
_cell.angle_beta   90.00
_cell.angle_gamma   90.00
#
_symmetry.space_group_name_H-M   'P 1'
#
loop_
_entity.id
_entity.type
_entity.pdbx_description
1 polymer ?
#
loop_
_entity_poly.entity_id
_entity_poly.type
_entity_poly.pdbx_seq_one_letter_code
_entity_poly.pdbx_strand_id
1 'polypeptide(L)'
;MSVNDTFNCFYQEKELKTKACNDAKQIADLFGAAPYDKSYECQPIPGSDDFRLQVGPDVAHEIFIRFANAPRQTPLVVVDGVPTEVNGPYRNLVDPAGVAPGNLFDANSGIPDGDGGVLEQRDWVLAVNRKKNGGTIKSDLAGFKFPCDCKKGSPEICTEPDFLEDPFDPVGTKPNVHHVVPRKDKRCCPWGTNSYKNAAVISQKLNKCLSNDDPPEDEVKILHKVPAYSP
;
A
#
# COMPACT_ATOMS: atom_id res chain seq x y z
N MET A 1 5.57 -13.60 15.64
CA MET A 1 4.31 -12.83 15.77
C MET A 1 3.32 -13.42 14.80
N SER A 2 2.07 -13.57 15.24
CA SER A 2 1.10 -14.57 14.76
C SER A 2 0.91 -14.59 13.25
N VAL A 3 0.97 -15.80 12.72
CA VAL A 3 0.70 -16.19 11.34
C VAL A 3 -0.80 -16.06 11.11
N ASN A 4 -1.26 -14.84 10.80
CA ASN A 4 -2.63 -14.63 10.33
C ASN A 4 -2.56 -14.35 8.84
N ASP A 5 -2.81 -15.44 8.12
CA ASP A 5 -2.61 -15.63 6.69
C ASP A 5 -3.41 -14.65 5.82
N THR A 6 -2.80 -14.35 4.69
CA THR A 6 -3.12 -13.29 3.73
C THR A 6 -4.32 -13.66 2.82
N PHE A 7 -5.07 -14.72 3.17
CA PHE A 7 -6.43 -14.95 2.64
C PHE A 7 -7.47 -14.03 3.32
N ASN A 8 -7.09 -13.38 4.44
CA ASN A 8 -7.92 -12.43 5.20
C ASN A 8 -8.10 -11.02 4.59
N CYS A 9 -7.39 -10.66 3.51
CA CYS A 9 -7.62 -9.32 2.90
C CYS A 9 -8.86 -9.29 1.99
N PHE A 10 -9.28 -10.43 1.43
CA PHE A 10 -10.51 -10.55 0.64
C PHE A 10 -11.76 -10.91 1.46
N TYR A 11 -11.56 -11.59 2.58
CA TYR A 11 -12.61 -12.14 3.43
C TYR A 11 -12.26 -11.89 4.89
N GLN A 12 -13.18 -11.38 5.71
CA GLN A 12 -12.96 -11.35 7.16
C GLN A 12 -12.93 -12.78 7.71
N GLU A 13 -12.17 -13.02 8.79
CA GLU A 13 -11.95 -14.36 9.36
C GLU A 13 -13.26 -15.13 9.67
N LYS A 14 -14.32 -14.41 10.02
CA LYS A 14 -15.66 -14.95 10.31
C LYS A 14 -16.51 -15.24 9.07
N GLU A 15 -16.15 -14.67 7.92
CA GLU A 15 -16.88 -14.79 6.65
C GLU A 15 -16.17 -15.72 5.65
N LEU A 16 -14.91 -16.04 5.94
CA LEU A 16 -13.99 -16.89 5.17
C LEU A 16 -14.68 -18.09 4.52
N LYS A 17 -15.27 -18.97 5.34
CA LYS A 17 -15.83 -20.23 4.86
C LYS A 17 -17.08 -20.03 4.01
N THR A 18 -17.94 -19.10 4.38
CA THR A 18 -19.24 -18.93 3.70
C THR A 18 -19.10 -18.12 2.42
N LYS A 19 -18.35 -17.01 2.46
CA LYS A 19 -18.25 -16.08 1.34
C LYS A 19 -17.29 -16.57 0.26
N ALA A 20 -16.13 -17.14 0.61
CA ALA A 20 -15.23 -17.72 -0.38
C ALA A 20 -15.90 -18.89 -1.13
N CYS A 21 -16.69 -19.70 -0.42
CA CYS A 21 -17.46 -20.78 -1.01
C CYS A 21 -18.61 -20.30 -1.89
N ASN A 22 -19.26 -19.18 -1.55
CA ASN A 22 -20.29 -18.59 -2.40
C ASN A 22 -19.69 -17.93 -3.66
N ASP A 23 -18.57 -17.23 -3.51
CA ASP A 23 -17.86 -16.63 -4.65
C ASP A 23 -17.32 -17.73 -5.60
N ALA A 24 -16.82 -18.85 -5.06
CA ALA A 24 -16.41 -20.01 -5.85
C ALA A 24 -17.55 -20.61 -6.70
N LYS A 25 -18.80 -20.59 -6.22
CA LYS A 25 -19.97 -21.01 -7.03
C LYS A 25 -20.16 -20.12 -8.25
N GLN A 26 -20.00 -18.80 -8.09
CA GLN A 26 -20.15 -17.86 -9.21
C GLN A 26 -19.06 -18.05 -10.28
N ILE A 27 -17.88 -18.53 -9.89
CA ILE A 27 -16.84 -18.89 -10.87
C ILE A 27 -17.33 -20.02 -11.77
N ALA A 28 -18.01 -21.03 -11.22
CA ALA A 28 -18.60 -22.13 -11.99
C ALA A 28 -19.59 -21.64 -13.06
N ASP A 29 -20.43 -20.67 -12.69
CA ASP A 29 -21.38 -20.05 -13.61
C ASP A 29 -20.66 -19.32 -14.76
N LEU A 30 -19.54 -18.65 -14.48
CA LEU A 30 -18.78 -17.87 -15.47
C LEU A 30 -18.08 -18.73 -16.52
N PHE A 31 -17.54 -19.91 -16.16
CA PHE A 31 -16.90 -20.79 -17.15
C PHE A 31 -17.85 -21.84 -17.74
N GLY A 32 -19.14 -21.80 -17.37
CA GLY A 32 -20.19 -22.61 -17.97
C GLY A 32 -20.20 -24.08 -17.53
N ALA A 33 -19.81 -24.36 -16.29
CA ALA A 33 -19.91 -25.71 -15.74
C ALA A 33 -21.36 -26.21 -15.76
N ALA A 34 -21.58 -27.48 -16.14
CA ALA A 34 -22.89 -28.10 -15.99
C ALA A 34 -23.25 -28.16 -14.49
N PRO A 35 -24.47 -27.76 -14.08
CA PRO A 35 -24.87 -27.73 -12.68
C PRO A 35 -24.64 -29.07 -12.00
N TYR A 36 -24.00 -29.07 -10.83
CA TYR A 36 -23.82 -30.29 -10.05
C TYR A 36 -25.07 -30.56 -9.19
N ASP A 37 -25.79 -31.64 -9.49
CA ASP A 37 -27.06 -32.01 -8.84
C ASP A 37 -26.95 -32.31 -7.34
N LYS A 38 -25.74 -32.50 -6.80
CA LYS A 38 -25.49 -32.71 -5.37
C LYS A 38 -24.89 -31.45 -4.78
N SER A 39 -25.74 -30.58 -4.24
CA SER A 39 -25.44 -29.44 -3.35
C SER A 39 -23.98 -28.94 -3.36
N TYR A 40 -23.78 -27.70 -3.82
CA TYR A 40 -22.52 -26.95 -3.77
C TYR A 40 -22.00 -26.69 -2.34
N GLU A 41 -21.66 -27.74 -1.61
CA GLU A 41 -21.10 -27.67 -0.27
C GLU A 41 -19.59 -27.79 -0.34
N CYS A 42 -18.92 -26.75 0.15
CA CYS A 42 -17.48 -26.80 0.35
C CYS A 42 -17.11 -27.88 1.36
N GLN A 43 -16.23 -28.77 0.95
CA GLN A 43 -15.68 -29.81 1.80
C GLN A 43 -14.30 -29.38 2.30
N PRO A 44 -14.01 -29.50 3.61
CA PRO A 44 -12.67 -29.25 4.12
C PRO A 44 -11.69 -30.29 3.56
N ILE A 45 -10.46 -29.87 3.32
CA ILE A 45 -9.37 -30.77 2.92
C ILE A 45 -8.66 -31.26 4.20
N PRO A 46 -8.65 -32.58 4.47
CA PRO A 46 -8.05 -33.11 5.70
C PRO A 46 -6.59 -32.69 5.88
N GLY A 47 -6.26 -32.16 7.05
CA GLY A 47 -4.90 -31.72 7.39
C GLY A 47 -4.54 -30.30 6.92
N SER A 48 -5.50 -29.50 6.49
CA SER A 48 -5.32 -28.10 6.08
C SER A 48 -6.53 -27.24 6.44
N ASP A 49 -6.35 -25.92 6.38
CA ASP A 49 -7.46 -24.95 6.47
C ASP A 49 -8.17 -24.74 5.12
N ASP A 50 -7.78 -25.49 4.09
CA ASP A 50 -8.30 -25.37 2.74
C ASP A 50 -9.65 -26.08 2.55
N PHE A 51 -10.37 -25.63 1.52
CA PHE A 51 -11.63 -26.24 1.10
C PHE A 51 -11.59 -26.60 -0.38
N ARG A 52 -12.40 -27.59 -0.75
CA ARG A 52 -12.70 -27.92 -2.14
C ARG A 52 -14.19 -27.78 -2.39
N LEU A 53 -14.54 -27.28 -3.57
CA LEU A 53 -15.91 -27.19 -4.05
C LEU A 53 -16.03 -27.97 -5.35
N GLN A 54 -16.88 -29.00 -5.35
CA GLN A 54 -17.27 -29.70 -6.56
C GLN A 54 -18.29 -28.84 -7.32
N VAL A 55 -17.95 -28.42 -8.53
CA VAL A 55 -18.78 -27.48 -9.31
C VAL A 55 -19.39 -28.08 -10.58
N GLY A 56 -19.05 -29.32 -10.90
CA GLY A 56 -19.67 -30.08 -11.98
C GLY A 56 -19.77 -31.58 -11.67
N PRO A 57 -20.49 -32.36 -12.50
CA PRO A 57 -20.61 -33.81 -12.34
C PRO A 57 -19.30 -34.57 -12.58
N ASP A 58 -18.35 -33.96 -13.31
CA ASP A 58 -17.00 -34.50 -13.49
C ASP A 58 -16.12 -34.14 -12.29
N VAL A 59 -15.46 -35.14 -11.70
CA VAL A 59 -14.52 -34.99 -10.58
C VAL A 59 -13.36 -34.03 -10.87
N ALA A 60 -13.02 -33.80 -12.14
CA ALA A 60 -12.02 -32.81 -12.54
C ALA A 60 -12.51 -31.36 -12.44
N HIS A 61 -13.82 -31.13 -12.35
CA HIS A 61 -14.42 -29.81 -12.17
C HIS A 61 -14.57 -29.49 -10.68
N GLU A 62 -13.41 -29.37 -10.02
CA GLU A 62 -13.27 -28.94 -8.64
C GLU A 62 -12.56 -27.58 -8.54
N ILE A 63 -13.03 -26.72 -7.62
CA ILE A 63 -12.37 -25.47 -7.28
C ILE A 63 -11.71 -25.64 -5.92
N PHE A 64 -10.39 -25.45 -5.88
CA PHE A 64 -9.62 -25.39 -4.64
C PHE A 64 -9.63 -23.98 -4.08
N ILE A 65 -10.17 -23.84 -2.88
CA ILE A 65 -10.17 -22.60 -2.10
C ILE A 65 -9.02 -22.72 -1.11
N ARG A 66 -7.86 -22.17 -1.51
CA ARG A 66 -6.62 -22.25 -0.73
C ARG A 66 -6.49 -21.05 0.19
N PHE A 67 -6.41 -21.29 1.49
CA PHE A 67 -6.22 -20.29 2.54
C PHE A 67 -4.74 -19.91 2.68
N ALA A 68 -4.08 -19.71 1.55
CA ALA A 68 -2.70 -19.30 1.48
C ALA A 68 -2.59 -17.77 1.41
N ASN A 69 -1.38 -17.26 1.63
CA ASN A 69 -1.11 -15.85 1.49
C ASN A 69 -1.40 -15.38 0.05
N ALA A 70 -2.32 -14.42 -0.13
CA ALA A 70 -2.52 -13.75 -1.42
C ALA A 70 -1.16 -13.24 -1.94
N PRO A 71 -0.83 -13.47 -3.22
CA PRO A 71 0.41 -12.98 -3.77
C PRO A 71 0.42 -11.46 -3.67
N ARG A 72 1.50 -10.93 -3.07
CA ARG A 72 1.76 -9.50 -2.99
C ARG A 72 1.75 -8.94 -4.41
N GLN A 73 0.97 -7.88 -4.64
CA GLN A 73 1.05 -7.16 -5.91
C GLN A 73 2.48 -6.65 -6.11
N THR A 74 2.97 -6.69 -7.35
CA THR A 74 4.32 -6.18 -7.64
C THR A 74 4.45 -4.73 -7.15
N PRO A 75 5.52 -4.37 -6.42
CA PRO A 75 5.75 -2.99 -6.03
C PRO A 75 6.29 -2.14 -7.18
N LEU A 76 6.46 -2.72 -8.37
CA LEU A 76 6.89 -1.99 -9.56
C LEU A 76 5.74 -1.15 -10.12
N VAL A 77 6.05 0.10 -10.46
CA VAL A 77 5.13 1.03 -11.10
C VAL A 77 5.46 1.09 -12.58
N VAL A 78 4.43 1.09 -13.43
CA VAL A 78 4.64 1.21 -14.89
C VAL A 78 4.91 2.67 -15.22
N VAL A 79 6.12 2.94 -15.73
CA VAL A 79 6.57 4.27 -16.17
C VAL A 79 6.99 4.15 -17.63
N ASP A 80 6.39 4.94 -18.53
CA ASP A 80 6.60 4.87 -19.98
C ASP A 80 6.46 3.43 -20.54
N GLY A 81 5.53 2.64 -19.98
CA GLY A 81 5.31 1.24 -20.34
C GLY A 81 6.29 0.23 -19.74
N VAL A 82 7.21 0.66 -18.87
CA VAL A 82 8.26 -0.19 -18.27
C VAL A 82 8.01 -0.37 -16.76
N PRO A 83 8.00 -1.62 -16.25
CA PRO A 83 7.97 -1.88 -14.81
C PRO A 83 9.21 -1.32 -14.12
N THR A 84 9.01 -0.38 -13.21
CA THR A 84 10.07 0.43 -12.61
C THR A 84 10.01 0.38 -11.09
N GLU A 85 11.16 0.22 -10.45
CA GLU A 85 11.27 0.27 -8.99
C GLU A 85 11.15 1.70 -8.48
N VAL A 86 10.37 1.88 -7.42
CA VAL A 86 10.29 3.17 -6.73
C VAL A 86 11.59 3.43 -5.96
N ASN A 87 12.17 4.60 -6.19
CA ASN A 87 13.41 5.06 -5.57
C ASN A 87 13.21 6.52 -5.13
N GLY A 88 12.53 6.69 -4.01
CA GLY A 88 12.21 7.98 -3.43
C GLY A 88 13.44 8.78 -2.94
N PRO A 89 13.23 10.03 -2.50
CA PRO A 89 14.30 10.91 -2.03
C PRO A 89 15.13 10.34 -0.88
N TYR A 90 14.54 9.50 -0.03
CA TYR A 90 15.18 8.96 1.18
C TYR A 90 15.88 7.62 0.98
N ARG A 91 16.08 7.19 -0.28
CA ARG A 91 16.70 5.90 -0.65
C ARG A 91 18.09 5.60 -0.07
N ASN A 92 18.80 6.62 0.42
CA ASN A 92 20.11 6.45 1.04
C ASN A 92 20.06 6.27 2.57
N LEU A 93 18.87 6.38 3.18
CA LEU A 93 18.69 6.04 4.59
C LEU A 93 18.70 4.51 4.76
N VAL A 94 19.23 4.06 5.90
CA VAL A 94 19.27 2.63 6.24
C VAL A 94 17.93 2.22 6.81
N ASP A 95 17.25 1.29 6.13
CA ASP A 95 15.98 0.75 6.59
C ASP A 95 16.11 0.05 7.96
N PRO A 96 15.22 0.31 8.93
CA PRO A 96 15.22 -0.38 10.22
C PRO A 96 14.67 -1.81 10.10
N ALA A 97 14.89 -2.63 11.12
CA ALA A 97 14.45 -4.03 11.15
C ALA A 97 12.91 -4.23 11.06
N GLY A 98 12.11 -3.17 11.26
CA GLY A 98 10.65 -3.19 11.18
C GLY A 98 10.05 -2.95 9.79
N VAL A 99 10.88 -2.94 8.74
CA VAL A 99 10.38 -2.73 7.37
C VAL A 99 9.62 -3.94 6.86
N ALA A 100 8.34 -3.77 6.55
CA ALA A 100 7.49 -4.82 5.99
C ALA A 100 6.31 -4.24 5.18
N PRO A 101 5.67 -5.03 4.28
CA PRO A 101 4.48 -4.60 3.55
C PRO A 101 3.34 -4.23 4.49
N GLY A 102 2.65 -3.14 4.19
CA GLY A 102 1.48 -2.69 4.96
C GLY A 102 1.79 -2.01 6.29
N ASN A 103 3.06 -1.85 6.69
CA ASN A 103 3.47 -1.13 7.89
C ASN A 103 3.43 0.39 7.70
N LEU A 104 3.31 1.15 8.80
CA LEU A 104 3.35 2.62 8.78
C LEU A 104 4.83 3.04 8.94
N PHE A 105 5.11 4.33 8.76
CA PHE A 105 6.41 4.92 9.11
C PHE A 105 6.48 5.26 10.62
N ASP A 106 5.94 4.41 11.49
CA ASP A 106 5.92 4.56 12.95
C ASP A 106 6.92 3.62 13.66
N ALA A 107 7.67 2.82 12.89
CA ALA A 107 8.68 1.95 13.48
C ALA A 107 9.85 2.75 14.07
N ASN A 108 10.56 2.15 15.02
CA ASN A 108 11.79 2.69 15.55
C ASN A 108 12.85 2.80 14.43
N SER A 109 13.34 4.01 14.17
CA SER A 109 14.36 4.29 13.14
C SER A 109 15.78 3.86 13.54
N GLY A 110 16.02 3.59 14.83
CA GLY A 110 17.34 3.38 15.41
C GLY A 110 18.14 4.67 15.62
N ILE A 111 17.56 5.84 15.31
CA ILE A 111 18.21 7.14 15.47
C ILE A 111 17.85 7.72 16.84
N PRO A 112 18.82 8.11 17.69
CA PRO A 112 18.55 8.73 18.98
C PRO A 112 17.76 10.05 18.84
N ASP A 113 16.78 10.26 19.71
CA ASP A 113 15.98 11.49 19.76
C ASP A 113 16.62 12.62 20.59
N GLY A 114 17.67 12.31 21.36
CA GLY A 114 18.38 13.25 22.24
C GLY A 114 17.96 13.15 23.72
N ASP A 115 16.83 12.53 24.02
CA ASP A 115 16.27 12.37 25.37
C ASP A 115 16.43 10.94 25.92
N GLY A 116 17.31 10.16 25.28
CA GLY A 116 17.56 8.75 25.61
C GLY A 116 16.58 7.77 24.96
N GLY A 117 15.68 8.26 24.11
CA GLY A 117 14.81 7.48 23.26
C GLY A 117 15.32 7.41 21.82
N VAL A 118 14.40 7.12 20.90
CA VAL A 118 14.66 6.87 19.48
C VAL A 118 13.53 7.47 18.65
N LEU A 119 13.89 8.10 17.53
CA LEU A 119 12.91 8.68 16.62
C LEU A 119 12.11 7.59 15.92
N GLU A 120 10.83 7.85 15.68
CA GLU A 120 10.03 7.11 14.71
C GLU A 120 10.59 7.34 13.29
N GLN A 121 10.37 6.39 12.38
CA GLN A 121 10.82 6.52 10.98
C GLN A 121 10.33 7.81 10.33
N ARG A 122 9.07 8.17 10.55
CA ARG A 122 8.45 9.39 10.03
C ARG A 122 9.20 10.62 10.52
N ASP A 123 9.47 10.70 11.82
CA ASP A 123 10.14 11.84 12.41
C ASP A 123 11.58 11.95 11.91
N TRP A 124 12.25 10.82 11.72
CA TRP A 124 13.56 10.80 11.11
C TRP A 124 13.56 11.32 9.66
N VAL A 125 12.59 10.89 8.83
CA VAL A 125 12.42 11.38 7.45
C VAL A 125 12.17 12.89 7.43
N LEU A 126 11.31 13.39 8.31
CA LEU A 126 11.03 14.83 8.43
C LEU A 126 12.26 15.60 8.93
N ALA A 127 13.04 15.06 9.86
CA ALA A 127 14.27 15.67 10.34
C ALA A 127 15.34 15.78 9.24
N VAL A 128 15.52 14.72 8.44
CA VAL A 128 16.43 14.72 7.28
C VAL A 128 15.97 15.75 6.23
N ASN A 129 14.67 15.79 5.91
CA ASN A 129 14.11 16.80 5.02
C ASN A 129 14.41 18.22 5.53
N ARG A 130 14.10 18.47 6.80
CA ARG A 130 14.27 19.77 7.45
C ARG A 130 15.72 20.22 7.45
N LYS A 131 16.64 19.33 7.79
CA LYS A 131 18.09 19.60 7.78
C LYS A 131 18.57 19.95 6.37
N LYS A 132 18.15 19.19 5.36
CA LYS A 132 18.54 19.41 3.96
C LYS A 132 18.07 20.77 3.44
N ASN A 133 16.92 21.24 3.92
CA ASN A 133 16.25 22.46 3.46
C ASN A 133 16.41 23.65 4.42
N GLY A 134 17.47 23.67 5.24
CA GLY A 134 17.82 24.85 6.03
C GLY A 134 16.86 25.20 7.17
N GLY A 135 16.17 24.19 7.72
CA GLY A 135 15.26 24.36 8.86
C GLY A 135 13.77 24.38 8.48
N THR A 136 13.42 24.45 7.20
CA THR A 136 12.04 24.33 6.69
C THR A 136 11.78 22.94 6.13
N ILE A 137 10.52 22.53 6.06
CA ILE A 137 10.14 21.27 5.41
C ILE A 137 9.73 21.57 3.97
N LYS A 138 10.37 20.90 3.02
CA LYS A 138 10.09 20.99 1.59
C LYS A 138 9.29 19.77 1.12
N SER A 139 8.27 19.99 0.30
CA SER A 139 7.57 18.88 -0.36
C SER A 139 8.44 18.28 -1.46
N ASP A 140 8.55 16.95 -1.49
CA ASP A 140 9.26 16.22 -2.53
C ASP A 140 8.46 16.14 -3.84
N LEU A 141 7.17 16.47 -3.79
CA LEU A 141 6.28 16.61 -4.95
C LEU A 141 5.88 18.07 -5.19
N ALA A 142 6.70 19.03 -4.77
CA ALA A 142 6.46 20.45 -5.02
C ALA A 142 6.08 20.72 -6.50
N GLY A 143 4.96 21.42 -6.71
CA GLY A 143 4.44 21.72 -8.04
C GLY A 143 3.53 20.64 -8.65
N PHE A 144 3.40 19.47 -8.01
CA PHE A 144 2.50 18.40 -8.47
C PHE A 144 1.04 18.87 -8.48
N LYS A 145 0.29 18.47 -9.52
CA LYS A 145 -1.10 18.92 -9.74
C LYS A 145 -2.05 17.82 -9.34
N PHE A 146 -3.08 18.15 -8.56
CA PHE A 146 -4.05 17.18 -8.07
C PHE A 146 -5.45 17.80 -7.87
N PRO A 147 -6.54 17.02 -7.96
CA PRO A 147 -7.88 17.49 -7.64
C PRO A 147 -7.96 18.01 -6.19
N CYS A 148 -8.44 19.24 -5.98
CA CYS A 148 -8.49 19.84 -4.65
C CYS A 148 -9.35 19.07 -3.64
N ASP A 149 -10.39 18.39 -4.11
CA ASP A 149 -11.32 17.56 -3.32
C ASP A 149 -10.98 16.06 -3.36
N CYS A 150 -9.83 15.70 -3.95
CA CYS A 150 -9.39 14.32 -4.17
C CYS A 150 -10.36 13.47 -5.02
N LYS A 151 -11.29 14.10 -5.78
CA LYS A 151 -12.19 13.36 -6.67
C LYS A 151 -11.71 13.43 -8.11
N LYS A 152 -11.71 12.28 -8.79
CA LYS A 152 -11.39 12.21 -10.21
C LYS A 152 -12.38 13.05 -11.02
N GLY A 153 -11.86 13.92 -11.89
CA GLY A 153 -12.69 14.81 -12.71
C GLY A 153 -13.14 16.10 -12.00
N SER A 154 -12.60 16.40 -10.82
CA SER A 154 -12.84 17.68 -10.17
C SER A 154 -12.38 18.85 -11.06
N PRO A 155 -13.19 19.91 -11.20
CA PRO A 155 -12.82 21.08 -11.99
C PRO A 155 -11.72 21.92 -11.33
N GLU A 156 -11.56 21.80 -10.00
CA GLU A 156 -10.59 22.57 -9.24
C GLU A 156 -9.29 21.78 -9.06
N ILE A 157 -8.20 22.34 -9.57
CA ILE A 157 -6.87 21.74 -9.50
C ILE A 157 -5.99 22.49 -8.51
N CYS A 158 -5.54 21.76 -7.50
CA CYS A 158 -4.58 22.21 -6.51
C CYS A 158 -3.15 21.94 -7.00
N THR A 159 -2.22 22.69 -6.43
CA THR A 159 -0.78 22.51 -6.65
C THR A 159 -0.13 22.23 -5.31
N GLU A 160 0.68 21.18 -5.25
CA GLU A 160 1.45 20.86 -4.06
C GLU A 160 2.42 22.01 -3.77
N PRO A 161 2.38 22.60 -2.56
CA PRO A 161 3.24 23.71 -2.21
C PRO A 161 4.71 23.29 -2.12
N ASP A 162 5.61 24.26 -2.31
CA ASP A 162 7.05 24.02 -2.23
C ASP A 162 7.48 23.75 -0.78
N PHE A 163 6.92 24.51 0.17
CA PHE A 163 7.18 24.36 1.61
C PHE A 163 5.91 24.02 2.38
N LEU A 164 6.08 23.25 3.46
CA LEU A 164 5.01 22.70 4.30
C LEU A 164 5.10 23.29 5.72
N GLU A 165 3.96 23.69 6.27
CA GLU A 165 3.88 24.33 7.60
C GLU A 165 3.75 23.29 8.74
N ASP A 166 4.53 23.46 9.82
CA ASP A 166 4.53 22.60 11.02
C ASP A 166 4.33 23.48 12.27
N PRO A 167 3.55 23.10 13.31
CA PRO A 167 2.60 21.98 13.43
C PRO A 167 1.11 22.35 13.28
N PHE A 168 0.81 23.64 13.10
CA PHE A 168 -0.55 24.19 13.12
C PHE A 168 -0.97 24.57 11.71
N ASP A 169 -1.94 23.88 11.13
CA ASP A 169 -2.37 24.20 9.77
C ASP A 169 -3.85 23.85 9.48
N PRO A 170 -4.72 24.87 9.32
CA PRO A 170 -6.12 24.69 8.91
C PRO A 170 -6.31 24.40 7.41
N VAL A 171 -5.25 24.51 6.59
CA VAL A 171 -5.28 24.46 5.11
C VAL A 171 -4.76 23.12 4.55
N GLY A 172 -4.13 22.27 5.36
CA GLY A 172 -3.78 20.88 5.02
C GLY A 172 -2.40 20.69 4.33
N THR A 173 -1.56 21.72 4.37
CA THR A 173 -0.10 21.72 4.12
C THR A 173 0.74 21.04 5.20
N LYS A 174 0.15 20.57 6.31
CA LYS A 174 0.88 19.80 7.34
C LYS A 174 1.75 18.69 6.72
N PRO A 175 3.05 18.61 7.03
CA PRO A 175 3.94 17.56 6.53
C PRO A 175 3.49 16.15 6.87
N ASN A 176 3.54 15.28 5.88
CA ASN A 176 3.27 13.86 6.01
C ASN A 176 4.30 13.03 5.23
N VAL A 177 4.57 11.83 5.70
CA VAL A 177 5.42 10.87 5.00
C VAL A 177 4.53 9.89 4.25
N HIS A 178 4.56 10.03 2.94
CA HIS A 178 3.78 9.27 1.97
C HIS A 178 4.47 7.97 1.59
N HIS A 179 3.65 6.95 1.34
CA HIS A 179 4.05 5.69 0.74
C HIS A 179 3.80 5.77 -0.77
N VAL A 180 4.84 5.94 -1.57
CA VAL A 180 4.72 6.08 -3.03
C VAL A 180 4.05 4.84 -3.63
N VAL A 181 4.54 3.63 -3.31
CA VAL A 181 3.73 2.41 -3.41
C VAL A 181 2.87 2.34 -2.16
N PRO A 182 1.53 2.45 -2.26
CA PRO A 182 0.67 2.49 -1.11
C PRO A 182 0.78 1.24 -0.25
N ARG A 183 0.56 1.40 1.05
CA ARG A 183 0.54 0.30 2.03
C ARG A 183 -0.39 -0.85 1.65
N LYS A 184 -1.50 -0.53 0.99
CA LYS A 184 -2.52 -1.50 0.59
C LYS A 184 -2.83 -1.34 -0.89
N ASP A 185 -3.05 -2.46 -1.55
CA ASP A 185 -3.59 -2.47 -2.91
C ASP A 185 -5.12 -2.28 -2.89
N LYS A 186 -5.75 -2.26 -4.07
CA LYS A 186 -7.21 -2.17 -4.24
C LYS A 186 -7.99 -3.33 -3.63
N ARG A 187 -7.30 -4.42 -3.29
CA ARG A 187 -7.84 -5.61 -2.62
C ARG A 187 -7.70 -5.48 -1.10
N CYS A 188 -7.24 -4.33 -0.61
CA CYS A 188 -6.91 -4.04 0.78
C CYS A 188 -5.77 -4.91 1.35
N CYS A 189 -5.04 -5.64 0.51
CA CYS A 189 -3.93 -6.49 0.91
C CYS A 189 -2.67 -5.67 1.12
N PRO A 190 -1.78 -6.03 2.06
CA PRO A 190 -0.48 -5.40 2.22
C PRO A 190 0.30 -5.37 0.90
N TRP A 191 0.77 -4.19 0.49
CA TRP A 191 1.41 -3.97 -0.80
C TRP A 191 2.75 -3.24 -0.69
N GLY A 192 2.75 -1.93 -0.46
CA GLY A 192 3.96 -1.13 -0.25
C GLY A 192 4.55 -1.32 1.15
N THR A 193 5.86 -1.12 1.27
CA THR A 193 6.59 -1.19 2.55
C THR A 193 6.85 0.20 3.11
N ASN A 194 7.05 0.31 4.42
CA ASN A 194 7.63 1.47 5.11
C ASN A 194 9.16 1.60 4.94
N SER A 195 9.71 1.15 3.80
CA SER A 195 11.11 1.38 3.43
C SER A 195 11.31 2.86 3.09
N TYR A 196 12.47 3.43 3.41
CA TYR A 196 12.80 4.80 3.06
C TYR A 196 12.91 5.01 1.54
N LYS A 197 13.18 3.97 0.75
CA LYS A 197 13.06 4.05 -0.72
C LYS A 197 11.63 4.31 -1.19
N ASN A 198 10.63 3.95 -0.38
CA ASN A 198 9.22 4.14 -0.68
C ASN A 198 8.63 5.40 -0.02
N ALA A 199 9.47 6.24 0.59
CA ALA A 199 9.05 7.43 1.31
C ALA A 199 9.15 8.69 0.44
N ALA A 200 8.19 9.59 0.60
CA ALA A 200 8.24 10.98 0.13
C ALA A 200 7.57 11.90 1.16
N VAL A 201 8.09 13.11 1.38
CA VAL A 201 7.46 14.13 2.22
C VAL A 201 6.54 14.99 1.36
N ILE A 202 5.27 15.03 1.71
CA ILE A 202 4.23 15.80 0.98
C ILE A 202 3.21 16.37 1.97
N SER A 203 2.35 17.27 1.49
CA SER A 203 1.23 17.78 2.26
C SER A 203 0.26 16.68 2.67
N GLN A 204 -0.37 16.83 3.84
CA GLN A 204 -1.45 15.94 4.27
C GLN A 204 -2.60 15.91 3.27
N LYS A 205 -2.89 17.03 2.61
CA LYS A 205 -3.93 17.12 1.57
C LYS A 205 -3.60 16.24 0.36
N LEU A 206 -2.39 16.32 -0.18
CA LEU A 206 -1.98 15.45 -1.29
C LEU A 206 -1.92 13.98 -0.86
N ASN A 207 -1.38 13.69 0.33
CA ASN A 207 -1.32 12.33 0.85
C ASN A 207 -2.70 11.67 0.97
N LYS A 208 -3.73 12.46 1.31
CA LYS A 208 -5.12 11.99 1.31
C LYS A 208 -5.60 11.64 -0.10
N CYS A 209 -5.23 12.42 -1.11
CA CYS A 209 -5.65 12.20 -2.48
C CYS A 209 -4.98 11.00 -3.15
N LEU A 210 -3.80 10.59 -2.69
CA LEU A 210 -3.05 9.44 -3.21
C LEU A 210 -3.26 8.16 -2.37
N SER A 211 -4.11 8.22 -1.35
CA SER A 211 -4.23 7.17 -0.34
C SER A 211 -4.85 5.88 -0.88
N ASN A 212 -4.03 4.82 -0.99
CA ASN A 212 -4.39 3.48 -1.50
C ASN A 212 -4.79 3.44 -2.98
N ASP A 213 -4.43 4.47 -3.74
CA ASP A 213 -4.54 4.46 -5.20
C ASP A 213 -3.20 4.05 -5.81
N ASP A 214 -3.23 3.42 -6.99
CA ASP A 214 -1.99 3.10 -7.70
C ASP A 214 -1.22 4.41 -7.98
N PRO A 215 0.10 4.45 -7.72
CA PRO A 215 0.89 5.66 -7.88
C PRO A 215 0.81 6.16 -9.33
N PRO A 216 0.47 7.45 -9.55
CA PRO A 216 0.56 8.06 -10.85
C PRO A 216 1.98 7.98 -11.40
N GLU A 217 2.11 7.78 -12.70
CA GLU A 217 3.42 7.75 -13.37
C GLU A 217 4.22 9.04 -13.14
N ASP A 218 3.55 10.20 -13.20
CA ASP A 218 4.17 11.51 -13.00
C ASP A 218 4.74 11.68 -11.58
N GLU A 219 4.11 11.08 -10.57
CA GLU A 219 4.65 11.06 -9.20
C GLU A 219 6.02 10.38 -9.20
N VAL A 220 6.11 9.16 -9.73
CA VAL A 220 7.35 8.38 -9.74
C VAL A 220 8.42 9.10 -10.56
N LYS A 221 8.07 9.67 -11.71
CA LYS A 221 8.97 10.47 -12.55
C LYS A 221 9.54 11.69 -11.82
N ILE A 222 8.74 12.39 -11.02
CA ILE A 222 9.19 13.55 -10.24
C ILE A 222 10.14 13.06 -9.14
N LEU A 223 9.75 12.06 -8.36
CA LEU A 223 10.54 11.57 -7.23
C LEU A 223 11.89 11.00 -7.65
N HIS A 224 11.96 10.32 -8.79
CA HIS A 224 13.23 9.80 -9.33
C HIS A 224 14.21 10.91 -9.74
N LYS A 225 13.71 12.10 -10.08
CA LYS A 225 14.55 13.28 -10.38
C LYS A 225 15.03 13.99 -9.12
N VAL A 226 14.41 13.76 -7.96
CA VAL A 226 14.83 14.35 -6.70
C VAL A 226 16.18 13.74 -6.26
N PRO A 227 17.20 14.56 -6.02
CA PRO A 227 18.48 14.09 -5.48
C PRO A 227 18.25 13.33 -4.17
N ALA A 228 19.00 12.26 -3.96
CA ALA A 228 18.90 11.48 -2.73
C ALA A 228 19.29 12.37 -1.53
N TYR A 229 18.50 12.31 -0.47
CA TYR A 229 18.84 12.96 0.77
C TYR A 229 19.82 12.10 1.56
N SER A 230 20.73 12.79 2.25
CA SER A 230 21.71 12.18 3.14
C SER A 230 21.48 12.73 4.56
N PRO A 231 21.67 11.89 5.60
CA PRO A 231 21.57 12.29 6.99
C PRO A 231 22.37 13.52 7.39
#